data_AF-A0A936CZ79-F1
#
_entry.id   AF-A0A936CZ79-F1
#
_cell.length_a   1.000
_cell.length_b   1.000
_cell.length_c   1.000
_cell.angle_alpha   90.00
_cell.angle_beta   90.00
_cell.angle_gamma   90.00
#
_symmetry.space_group_name_H-M   'P 1'
#
loop_
_entity.id
_entity.type
_entity.pdbx_description
1 polymer ?
#
loop_
_entity_poly.entity_id
_entity_poly.type
_entity_poly.pdbx_seq_one_letter_code
_entity_poly.pdbx_strand_id
1 'polypeptide(L)'
;MSSLAHRTLHDLRARYLALASYEDVGTVVHEGKEILSFHTEFHRASQRLTFSAREGDRMVCDLDSADLRVTRRQVADALTRSVPDDGELDMVLAALTGVTWGTAHTVPRLLFGRALVGNCVADAKAPSLLGRGLFDGEECHVVDLGPDWRGSIVAMGVESSALRRMACMTVETDTSTSHTATSLDDAWLARSGMVIRYSPRP
;
A
#
# COMPACT_ATOMS: atom_id res chain seq x y z
N MET A 1 -9.87 1.21 -26.48
CA MET A 1 -8.47 1.53 -26.09
C MET A 1 -8.44 1.61 -24.57
N SER A 2 -7.57 0.84 -23.90
CA SER A 2 -7.40 0.93 -22.45
C SER A 2 -6.92 2.35 -22.06
N SER A 3 -7.49 2.97 -21.04
CA SER A 3 -7.04 4.31 -20.60
C SER A 3 -5.61 4.23 -20.05
N LEU A 4 -4.87 5.35 -20.04
CA LEU A 4 -3.50 5.38 -19.51
C LEU A 4 -3.45 4.85 -18.07
N ALA A 5 -4.44 5.19 -17.23
CA ALA A 5 -4.55 4.68 -15.87
C ALA A 5 -4.60 3.14 -15.78
N HIS A 6 -5.41 2.49 -16.62
CA HIS A 6 -5.48 1.02 -16.67
C HIS A 6 -4.15 0.40 -17.11
N ARG A 7 -3.46 1.01 -18.09
CA ARG A 7 -2.13 0.53 -18.50
C ARG A 7 -1.14 0.61 -17.35
N THR A 8 -1.08 1.74 -16.64
CA THR A 8 -0.16 1.92 -15.51
C THR A 8 -0.41 0.88 -14.41
N LEU A 9 -1.68 0.61 -14.06
CA LEU A 9 -2.02 -0.41 -13.06
C LEU A 9 -1.70 -1.84 -13.53
N HIS A 10 -1.85 -2.12 -14.82
CA HIS A 10 -1.46 -3.39 -15.41
C HIS A 10 0.06 -3.60 -15.39
N ASP A 11 0.83 -2.56 -15.73
CA ASP A 11 2.29 -2.61 -15.76
C ASP A 11 2.87 -2.78 -14.35
N LEU A 12 2.30 -2.09 -13.35
CA LEU A 12 2.57 -2.32 -11.93
C LEU A 12 2.42 -3.80 -11.56
N ARG A 13 1.28 -4.41 -11.88
CA ARG A 13 1.00 -5.82 -11.60
C ARG A 13 2.00 -6.74 -12.28
N ALA A 14 2.25 -6.54 -13.57
CA ALA A 14 3.18 -7.36 -14.33
C ALA A 14 4.58 -7.32 -13.73
N ARG A 15 5.05 -6.14 -13.31
CA ARG A 15 6.35 -5.97 -12.66
C ARG A 15 6.46 -6.75 -11.37
N TYR A 16 5.54 -6.56 -10.43
CA TYR A 16 5.59 -7.23 -9.13
C TYR A 16 5.50 -8.76 -9.26
N LEU A 17 4.70 -9.27 -10.20
CA LEU A 17 4.59 -10.70 -10.48
C LEU A 17 5.89 -11.30 -11.05
N ALA A 18 6.69 -10.51 -11.76
CA ALA A 18 7.95 -10.95 -12.36
C ALA A 18 9.14 -10.95 -11.38
N LEU A 19 9.03 -10.30 -10.23
CA LEU A 19 10.11 -10.21 -9.26
C LEU A 19 10.44 -11.57 -8.63
N ALA A 20 11.72 -11.97 -8.70
CA ALA A 20 12.22 -13.15 -8.00
C ALA A 20 12.26 -12.93 -6.47
N SER A 21 12.58 -11.71 -6.06
CA SER A 21 12.54 -11.22 -4.68
C SER A 21 12.08 -9.76 -4.65
N TYR A 22 11.56 -9.33 -3.51
CA TYR A 22 11.13 -7.96 -3.29
C TYR A 22 11.54 -7.52 -1.89
N GLU A 23 11.89 -6.26 -1.77
CA GLU A 23 12.16 -5.62 -0.49
C GLU A 23 11.71 -4.16 -0.54
N ASP A 24 10.94 -3.73 0.46
CA ASP A 24 10.62 -2.33 0.68
C ASP A 24 10.66 -1.95 2.15
N VAL A 25 10.86 -0.65 2.38
CA VAL A 25 10.46 -0.02 3.64
C VAL A 25 9.32 0.93 3.34
N GLY A 26 8.42 1.08 4.30
CA GLY A 26 7.34 2.04 4.18
C GLY A 26 6.96 2.67 5.49
N THR A 27 6.20 3.76 5.39
CA THR A 27 5.66 4.47 6.54
C THR A 27 4.19 4.78 6.31
N VAL A 28 3.41 4.69 7.39
CA VAL A 28 2.03 5.13 7.44
C VAL A 28 2.01 6.50 8.09
N VAL A 29 1.47 7.47 7.37
CA VAL A 29 1.36 8.87 7.79
C VAL A 29 -0.12 9.24 7.89
N HIS A 30 -0.52 9.80 9.02
CA HIS A 30 -1.85 10.34 9.24
C HIS A 30 -1.74 11.79 9.69
N GLU A 31 -2.43 12.70 9.00
CA GLU A 31 -2.38 14.15 9.28
C GLU A 31 -0.94 14.72 9.34
N GLY A 32 -0.07 14.21 8.45
CA GLY A 32 1.33 14.60 8.37
C GLY A 32 2.24 14.00 9.46
N LYS A 33 1.71 13.19 10.38
CA LYS A 33 2.48 12.49 11.42
C LYS A 33 2.67 11.03 11.05
N GLU A 34 3.89 10.54 11.15
CA GLU A 34 4.17 9.11 11.06
C GLU A 34 3.61 8.39 12.28
N ILE A 35 2.84 7.34 12.03
CA ILE A 35 2.22 6.50 13.08
C ILE A 35 2.74 5.06 13.05
N LEU A 36 3.37 4.65 11.95
CA LEU A 36 3.90 3.30 11.78
C LEU A 36 5.00 3.31 10.71
N SER A 37 6.11 2.63 10.97
CA SER A 37 7.07 2.24 9.95
C SER A 37 6.98 0.73 9.74
N PHE A 38 7.19 0.26 8.52
CA PHE A 38 7.23 -1.17 8.23
C PHE A 38 8.30 -1.52 7.21
N HIS A 39 8.60 -2.81 7.14
CA HIS A 39 9.53 -3.41 6.21
C HIS A 39 8.92 -4.70 5.68
N THR A 40 8.96 -4.86 4.36
CA THR A 40 8.43 -6.03 3.66
C THR A 40 9.55 -6.69 2.90
N GLU A 41 9.73 -8.00 3.07
CA GLU A 41 10.59 -8.83 2.22
C GLU A 41 9.78 -9.95 1.61
N PHE A 42 10.05 -10.29 0.36
CA PHE A 42 9.44 -11.44 -0.30
C PHE A 42 10.43 -12.20 -1.14
N HIS A 43 10.29 -13.53 -1.14
CA HIS A 43 11.11 -14.43 -1.93
C HIS A 43 10.23 -15.43 -2.68
N ARG A 44 10.19 -15.32 -4.02
CA ARG A 44 9.18 -16.01 -4.86
C ARG A 44 9.37 -17.52 -4.90
N ALA A 45 10.61 -17.99 -4.95
CA ALA A 45 10.92 -19.43 -5.03
C ALA A 45 10.40 -20.21 -3.82
N SER A 46 10.42 -19.58 -2.63
CA SER A 46 9.94 -20.17 -1.38
C SER A 46 8.55 -19.68 -0.96
N GLN A 47 7.95 -18.76 -1.72
CA GLN A 47 6.70 -18.07 -1.37
C GLN A 47 6.72 -17.51 0.07
N ARG A 48 7.88 -16.99 0.49
CA ARG A 48 8.06 -16.45 1.84
C ARG A 48 7.93 -14.93 1.82
N LEU A 49 7.06 -14.39 2.67
CA LEU A 49 6.87 -12.98 3.00
C LEU A 49 7.34 -12.77 4.43
N THR A 50 8.23 -11.82 4.64
CA THR A 50 8.52 -11.26 5.94
C THR A 50 7.86 -9.89 6.02
N PHE A 51 7.17 -9.59 7.11
CA PHE A 51 6.67 -8.24 7.37
C PHE A 51 6.98 -7.85 8.81
N SER A 52 7.70 -6.74 8.98
CA SER A 52 8.05 -6.18 10.29
C SER A 52 7.48 -4.79 10.42
N ALA A 53 6.79 -4.49 11.51
CA ALA A 53 6.18 -3.19 11.78
C ALA A 53 6.64 -2.60 13.11
N ARG A 54 6.85 -1.28 13.13
CA ARG A 54 7.41 -0.53 14.26
C ARG A 54 6.65 0.77 14.52
N GLU A 55 6.49 1.12 15.79
CA GLU A 55 6.01 2.42 16.25
C GLU A 55 7.14 3.07 17.06
N GLY A 56 7.84 4.03 16.43
CA GLY A 56 9.11 4.54 16.96
C GLY A 56 10.13 3.42 17.18
N ASP A 57 10.67 3.32 18.39
CA ASP A 57 11.65 2.28 18.73
C ASP A 57 11.03 0.91 19.09
N ARG A 58 9.70 0.83 19.12
CA ARG A 58 8.98 -0.38 19.56
C ARG A 58 8.65 -1.25 18.36
N MET A 59 9.09 -2.51 18.39
CA MET A 59 8.61 -3.53 17.46
C MET A 59 7.15 -3.85 17.80
N VAL A 60 6.29 -3.87 16.79
CA VAL A 60 4.85 -4.17 16.92
C VAL A 60 4.57 -5.60 16.47
N CYS A 61 5.19 -6.05 15.38
CA CYS A 61 4.95 -7.37 14.81
C CYS A 61 6.09 -7.82 13.88
N ASP A 62 6.36 -9.13 13.87
CA ASP A 62 7.05 -9.84 12.79
C ASP A 62 6.16 -10.98 12.27
N LEU A 63 5.95 -11.03 10.97
CA LEU A 63 5.18 -12.06 10.29
C LEU A 63 6.07 -12.82 9.30
N ASP A 64 5.93 -14.16 9.25
CA ASP A 64 6.57 -15.02 8.24
C ASP A 64 5.50 -15.89 7.56
N SER A 65 5.36 -15.76 6.24
CA SER A 65 4.34 -16.49 5.48
C SER A 65 4.68 -17.93 5.13
N ALA A 66 5.86 -18.46 5.49
CA ALA A 66 6.19 -19.87 5.22
C ALA A 66 5.12 -20.84 5.77
N ASP A 67 4.45 -20.44 6.85
CA ASP A 67 3.32 -21.17 7.44
C ASP A 67 1.98 -20.39 7.39
N LEU A 68 1.93 -19.23 6.73
CA LEU A 68 0.82 -18.26 6.83
C LEU A 68 0.41 -17.96 8.29
N ARG A 69 1.38 -18.00 9.21
CA ARG A 69 1.18 -17.84 10.65
C ARG A 69 2.03 -16.69 11.18
N VAL A 70 1.49 -15.95 12.14
CA VAL A 70 2.23 -14.91 12.86
C VAL A 70 3.30 -15.58 13.71
N THR A 71 4.59 -15.37 13.42
CA THR A 71 5.69 -16.11 14.07
C THR A 71 6.26 -15.41 15.30
N ARG A 72 6.15 -14.08 15.42
CA ARG A 72 6.57 -13.35 16.63
C ARG A 72 5.80 -12.05 16.84
N ARG A 73 5.22 -11.92 18.03
CA ARG A 73 4.47 -10.73 18.47
C ARG A 73 5.07 -10.20 19.77
N GLN A 74 5.43 -8.92 19.80
CA GLN A 74 5.71 -8.22 21.05
C GLN A 74 4.95 -6.90 20.97
N VAL A 75 3.93 -6.74 21.80
CA VAL A 75 3.10 -5.53 21.80
C VAL A 75 3.07 -4.99 23.21
N ALA A 76 3.50 -3.74 23.38
CA ALA A 76 3.12 -2.93 24.53
C ALA A 76 1.97 -2.02 24.09
N ASP A 77 0.79 -2.23 24.67
CA ASP A 77 -0.47 -1.48 24.51
C ASP A 77 -1.31 -1.62 23.21
N ALA A 78 -2.57 -1.14 23.33
CA ALA A 78 -3.71 -0.94 22.42
C ALA A 78 -3.86 -1.77 21.13
N LEU A 79 -2.82 -1.86 20.27
CA LEU A 79 -2.79 -2.69 19.05
C LEU A 79 -2.99 -4.19 19.33
N THR A 80 -2.90 -4.60 20.60
CA THR A 80 -2.98 -6.00 21.02
C THR A 80 -4.36 -6.64 20.82
N ARG A 81 -5.45 -5.86 20.91
CA ARG A 81 -6.81 -6.42 20.93
C ARG A 81 -7.46 -6.59 19.56
N SER A 82 -6.87 -5.97 18.53
CA SER A 82 -7.45 -5.89 17.18
C SER A 82 -6.78 -6.80 16.16
N VAL A 83 -5.57 -7.29 16.43
CA VAL A 83 -4.89 -8.26 15.56
C VAL A 83 -5.30 -9.67 15.99
N PRO A 84 -5.97 -10.44 15.12
CA PRO A 84 -6.36 -11.81 15.41
C PRO A 84 -5.12 -12.67 15.70
N ASP A 85 -5.22 -13.57 16.67
CA ASP A 85 -4.16 -14.57 16.93
C ASP A 85 -4.09 -15.59 15.78
N ASP A 86 -5.24 -15.86 15.17
CA ASP A 86 -5.43 -16.70 13.98
C ASP A 86 -6.21 -15.91 12.92
N GLY A 87 -5.76 -15.93 11.66
CA GLY A 87 -6.46 -15.24 10.57
C GLY A 87 -5.73 -15.37 9.25
N GLU A 88 -6.42 -15.07 8.16
CA GLU A 88 -5.77 -14.93 6.86
C GLU A 88 -4.76 -13.76 6.90
N LEU A 89 -3.63 -13.90 6.21
CA LEU A 89 -2.50 -12.94 6.21
C LEU A 89 -2.95 -11.50 5.93
N ASP A 90 -3.98 -11.34 5.10
CA ASP A 90 -4.61 -10.06 4.80
C ASP A 90 -5.22 -9.40 6.06
N MET A 91 -5.99 -10.13 6.87
CA MET A 91 -6.59 -9.60 8.10
C MET A 91 -5.55 -9.07 9.08
N VAL A 92 -4.44 -9.79 9.21
CA VAL A 92 -3.33 -9.40 10.09
C VAL A 92 -2.68 -8.12 9.60
N LEU A 93 -2.36 -8.03 8.30
CA LEU A 93 -1.76 -6.83 7.72
C LEU A 93 -2.67 -5.59 7.85
N ALA A 94 -3.98 -5.73 7.60
CA ALA A 94 -4.92 -4.63 7.77
C ALA A 94 -5.01 -4.15 9.23
N ALA A 95 -5.04 -5.08 10.18
CA ALA A 95 -5.06 -4.76 11.60
C ALA A 95 -3.77 -4.05 12.03
N LEU A 96 -2.61 -4.44 11.49
CA LEU A 96 -1.31 -3.87 11.81
C LEU A 96 -1.12 -2.46 11.23
N THR A 97 -1.49 -2.24 9.97
CA THR A 97 -1.30 -0.92 9.35
C THR A 97 -2.34 0.10 9.79
N GLY A 98 -3.39 -0.32 10.51
CA GLY A 98 -4.51 0.54 10.90
C GLY A 98 -5.31 1.08 9.71
N VAL A 99 -5.05 0.56 8.51
CA VAL A 99 -5.64 1.01 7.25
C VAL A 99 -6.71 0.01 6.84
N THR A 100 -7.84 0.52 6.34
CA THR A 100 -8.95 -0.32 5.85
C THR A 100 -8.45 -1.43 4.92
N TRP A 101 -9.18 -2.55 4.90
CA TRP A 101 -8.94 -3.79 4.14
C TRP A 101 -8.55 -3.62 2.65
N GLY A 102 -8.68 -2.45 2.02
CA GLY A 102 -8.28 -2.26 0.62
C GLY A 102 -6.78 -2.02 0.39
N THR A 103 -6.08 -1.46 1.38
CA THR A 103 -4.79 -0.77 1.13
C THR A 103 -3.61 -1.51 1.74
N ALA A 104 -3.81 -2.11 2.92
CA ALA A 104 -2.79 -2.86 3.63
C ALA A 104 -2.28 -4.07 2.82
N HIS A 105 -3.07 -4.55 1.87
CA HIS A 105 -2.79 -5.77 1.11
C HIS A 105 -2.18 -5.51 -0.25
N THR A 106 -2.07 -4.25 -0.68
CA THR A 106 -1.73 -3.93 -2.08
C THR A 106 -0.43 -4.60 -2.52
N VAL A 107 0.67 -4.35 -1.80
CA VAL A 107 1.98 -4.94 -2.12
C VAL A 107 1.97 -6.47 -1.93
N PRO A 108 1.52 -7.02 -0.78
CA PRO A 108 1.40 -8.47 -0.61
C PRO A 108 0.59 -9.17 -1.72
N ARG A 109 -0.55 -8.60 -2.15
CA ARG A 109 -1.38 -9.12 -3.26
C ARG A 109 -0.68 -9.03 -4.61
N LEU A 110 0.07 -7.97 -4.86
CA LEU A 110 0.89 -7.83 -6.06
C LEU A 110 2.00 -8.90 -6.11
N LEU A 111 2.56 -9.28 -4.96
CA LEU A 111 3.63 -10.28 -4.84
C LEU A 111 3.10 -11.72 -4.91
N PHE A 112 2.03 -12.05 -4.16
CA PHE A 112 1.45 -13.40 -4.05
C PHE A 112 0.36 -13.70 -5.07
N GLY A 113 -0.06 -12.72 -5.88
CA GLY A 113 -1.17 -12.88 -6.81
C GLY A 113 -2.46 -13.30 -6.10
N ARG A 114 -3.19 -14.26 -6.68
CA ARG A 114 -4.52 -14.71 -6.20
C ARG A 114 -4.51 -15.51 -4.90
N ALA A 115 -3.34 -15.85 -4.34
CA ALA A 115 -3.24 -16.66 -3.14
C ALA A 115 -3.70 -15.96 -1.86
N LEU A 116 -3.67 -14.62 -1.83
CA LEU A 116 -4.22 -13.83 -0.72
C LEU A 116 -5.63 -13.36 -1.05
N VAL A 117 -6.56 -13.43 -0.11
CA VAL A 117 -7.86 -12.77 -0.24
C VAL A 117 -7.64 -11.26 -0.01
N GLY A 118 -8.43 -10.40 -0.67
CA GLY A 118 -8.29 -8.94 -0.55
C GLY A 118 -8.14 -8.19 -1.87
N ASN A 119 -8.25 -6.86 -1.79
CA ASN A 119 -8.22 -5.99 -2.96
C ASN A 119 -6.77 -5.78 -3.42
N CYS A 120 -6.58 -5.73 -4.74
CA CYS A 120 -5.32 -5.33 -5.36
C CYS A 120 -5.60 -4.10 -6.23
N VAL A 121 -4.79 -3.04 -6.12
CA VAL A 121 -5.02 -1.79 -6.88
C VAL A 121 -5.09 -2.02 -8.39
N ALA A 122 -4.43 -3.08 -8.87
CA ALA A 122 -4.48 -3.51 -10.26
C ALA A 122 -5.84 -4.08 -10.72
N ASP A 123 -6.75 -4.36 -9.79
CA ASP A 123 -8.11 -4.85 -10.06
C ASP A 123 -9.15 -3.70 -10.07
N ALA A 124 -8.73 -2.43 -10.00
CA ALA A 124 -9.62 -1.28 -10.12
C ALA A 124 -10.37 -1.26 -11.48
N LYS A 125 -11.69 -1.14 -11.43
CA LYS A 125 -12.56 -1.29 -12.62
C LYS A 125 -12.71 0.00 -13.43
N ALA A 126 -12.64 1.15 -12.78
CA ALA A 126 -12.82 2.46 -13.41
C ALA A 126 -11.76 3.48 -12.97
N PRO A 127 -10.46 3.15 -13.04
CA PRO A 127 -9.39 4.05 -12.66
C PRO A 127 -9.31 5.25 -13.62
N SER A 128 -9.00 6.42 -13.05
CA SER A 128 -8.81 7.67 -13.79
C SER A 128 -7.44 8.26 -13.49
N LEU A 129 -6.81 8.88 -14.50
CA LEU A 129 -5.54 9.55 -14.33
C LEU A 129 -5.81 10.98 -13.88
N LEU A 130 -5.35 11.33 -12.69
CA LEU A 130 -5.44 12.68 -12.16
C LEU A 130 -4.34 13.58 -12.70
N GLY A 131 -3.15 13.02 -12.95
CA GLY A 131 -2.03 13.76 -13.50
C GLY A 131 -0.69 13.10 -13.23
N ARG A 132 0.33 13.93 -13.04
CA ARG A 132 1.69 13.52 -12.67
C ARG A 132 2.16 14.26 -11.43
N GLY A 133 3.06 13.63 -10.69
CA GLY A 133 3.71 14.19 -9.50
C GLY A 133 5.12 13.64 -9.32
N LEU A 134 5.93 14.28 -8.49
CA LEU A 134 7.28 13.83 -8.16
C LEU A 134 7.30 13.26 -6.75
N PHE A 135 7.63 11.97 -6.60
CA PHE A 135 7.66 11.27 -5.30
C PHE A 135 8.99 10.52 -5.16
N ASP A 136 9.71 10.76 -4.06
CA ASP A 136 11.04 10.21 -3.80
C ASP A 136 12.02 10.39 -4.98
N GLY A 137 11.94 11.55 -5.65
CA GLY A 137 12.79 11.87 -6.80
C GLY A 137 12.39 11.21 -8.11
N GLU A 138 11.29 10.45 -8.15
CA GLU A 138 10.77 9.82 -9.36
C GLU A 138 9.48 10.47 -9.86
N GLU A 139 9.38 10.70 -11.16
CA GLU A 139 8.12 11.09 -11.80
C GLU A 139 7.11 9.94 -11.72
N CYS A 140 5.91 10.24 -11.24
CA CYS A 140 4.85 9.26 -11.06
C CYS A 140 3.57 9.67 -11.78
N HIS A 141 2.84 8.68 -12.27
CA HIS A 141 1.42 8.81 -12.59
C HIS A 141 0.60 8.78 -11.30
N VAL A 142 -0.31 9.75 -11.15
CA VAL A 142 -1.25 9.78 -10.03
C VAL A 142 -2.62 9.31 -10.52
N VAL A 143 -3.08 8.19 -9.98
CA VAL A 143 -4.28 7.48 -10.43
C VAL A 143 -5.28 7.41 -9.28
N ASP A 144 -6.49 7.90 -9.55
CA ASP A 144 -7.66 7.62 -8.73
C ASP A 144 -8.20 6.23 -9.12
N LEU A 145 -8.38 5.37 -8.12
CA LEU A 145 -8.86 3.99 -8.31
C LEU A 145 -10.38 3.92 -8.51
N GLY A 146 -11.09 5.02 -8.26
CA GLY A 146 -12.52 5.17 -8.49
C GLY A 146 -13.41 4.89 -7.26
N PRO A 147 -14.74 4.94 -7.44
CA PRO A 147 -15.71 4.90 -6.33
C PRO A 147 -15.73 3.57 -5.58
N ASP A 148 -15.48 2.44 -6.25
CA ASP A 148 -15.35 1.10 -5.62
C ASP A 148 -14.20 1.06 -4.60
N TRP A 149 -13.26 2.00 -4.71
CA TRP A 149 -12.09 2.16 -3.85
C TRP A 149 -12.22 3.34 -2.89
N ARG A 150 -13.44 3.85 -2.67
CA ARG A 150 -13.71 4.99 -1.77
C ARG A 150 -12.84 6.22 -2.07
N GLY A 151 -12.50 6.44 -3.35
CA GLY A 151 -11.64 7.55 -3.76
C GLY A 151 -10.17 7.38 -3.38
N SER A 152 -9.69 6.16 -3.13
CA SER A 152 -8.25 5.92 -2.93
C SER A 152 -7.43 6.32 -4.15
N ILE A 153 -6.27 6.92 -3.87
CA ILE A 153 -5.37 7.48 -4.88
C ILE A 153 -4.01 6.82 -4.75
N VAL A 154 -3.40 6.45 -5.88
CA VAL A 154 -2.05 5.88 -5.91
C VAL A 154 -1.12 6.72 -6.76
N ALA A 155 0.14 6.83 -6.33
CA ALA A 155 1.23 7.33 -7.15
C ALA A 155 2.12 6.17 -7.59
N MET A 156 2.28 6.01 -8.91
CA MET A 156 3.06 4.93 -9.52
C MET A 156 4.17 5.51 -10.38
N GLY A 157 5.40 5.06 -10.14
CA GLY A 157 6.58 5.47 -10.91
C GLY A 157 6.41 5.24 -12.41
N VAL A 158 6.67 6.28 -13.21
CA VAL A 158 6.52 6.24 -14.68
C VAL A 158 7.48 5.23 -15.29
N GLU A 159 8.73 5.24 -14.87
CA GLU A 159 9.77 4.33 -15.36
C GLU A 159 9.81 3.03 -14.54
N SER A 160 9.75 3.16 -13.21
CA SER A 160 9.96 2.03 -12.32
C SER A 160 8.73 1.17 -12.14
N SER A 161 7.55 1.51 -12.67
CA SER A 161 6.41 0.61 -12.43
C SER A 161 5.96 0.55 -10.97
N ALA A 162 6.66 1.24 -10.04
CA ALA A 162 6.63 0.92 -8.63
C ALA A 162 5.56 1.75 -7.93
N LEU A 163 4.87 1.13 -6.97
CA LEU A 163 3.97 1.88 -6.10
C LEU A 163 4.82 2.75 -5.15
N ARG A 164 4.61 4.06 -5.17
CA ARG A 164 5.33 5.04 -4.34
C ARG A 164 4.49 5.58 -3.21
N ARG A 165 3.22 5.85 -3.50
CA ARG A 165 2.25 6.35 -2.51
C ARG A 165 0.90 5.69 -2.70
N MET A 166 0.18 5.52 -1.60
CA MET A 166 -1.23 5.23 -1.61
C MET A 166 -1.94 6.04 -0.54
N ALA A 167 -2.88 6.89 -0.94
CA ALA A 167 -3.74 7.65 -0.04
C ALA A 167 -5.10 6.98 0.10
N CYS A 168 -5.56 6.88 1.35
CA CYS A 168 -6.87 6.38 1.72
C CYS A 168 -7.70 7.53 2.27
N MET A 169 -8.81 7.81 1.61
CA MET A 169 -9.78 8.75 2.13
C MET A 169 -10.49 8.10 3.33
N THR A 170 -10.23 8.64 4.52
CA THR A 170 -11.16 8.49 5.64
C THR A 170 -12.47 9.11 5.18
N VAL A 171 -13.57 8.34 5.28
CA VAL A 171 -14.89 8.74 4.77
C VAL A 171 -15.40 9.94 5.55
N GLU A 172 -14.94 11.13 5.20
CA GLU A 172 -15.77 12.32 5.24
C GLU A 172 -16.32 12.46 3.84
N THR A 173 -17.64 12.28 3.73
CA THR A 173 -18.42 12.60 2.55
C THR A 173 -18.22 14.08 2.23
N ASP A 174 -17.15 14.42 1.53
CA ASP A 174 -17.07 15.68 0.82
C ASP A 174 -16.80 15.43 -0.65
N THR A 175 -17.77 15.94 -1.39
CA THR A 175 -18.02 15.83 -2.81
C THR A 175 -16.81 16.19 -3.66
N SER A 176 -16.46 15.28 -4.57
CA SER A 176 -16.02 15.57 -5.95
C SER A 176 -15.37 16.93 -6.17
N THR A 177 -14.23 17.20 -5.56
CA THR A 177 -13.38 18.29 -6.00
C THR A 177 -12.57 17.79 -7.20
N SER A 178 -12.99 18.23 -8.38
CA SER A 178 -12.18 18.19 -9.60
C SER A 178 -10.88 18.96 -9.34
N HIS A 179 -9.86 18.29 -8.84
CA HIS A 179 -8.56 18.87 -8.58
C HIS A 179 -7.73 18.87 -9.87
N THR A 180 -7.82 19.94 -10.65
CA THR A 180 -6.75 20.30 -11.58
C THR A 180 -5.59 20.89 -10.78
N ALA A 181 -4.84 20.04 -10.08
CA ALA A 181 -3.57 20.42 -9.48
C ALA A 181 -2.49 20.39 -10.56
N THR A 182 -1.80 21.52 -10.75
CA THR A 182 -0.68 21.65 -11.70
C THR A 182 0.59 20.95 -11.22
N SER A 183 0.70 20.61 -9.93
CA SER A 183 1.66 19.65 -9.41
C SER A 183 1.07 18.88 -8.22
N LEU A 184 1.02 17.55 -8.33
CA LEU A 184 0.59 16.67 -7.24
C LEU A 184 1.82 16.28 -6.41
N ASP A 185 1.76 16.49 -5.10
CA ASP A 185 2.87 16.25 -4.16
C ASP A 185 2.42 15.54 -2.87
N ASP A 186 3.37 15.28 -1.97
CA ASP A 186 3.10 14.61 -0.69
C ASP A 186 2.16 15.42 0.22
N ALA A 187 2.19 16.76 0.14
CA ALA A 187 1.29 17.61 0.92
C ALA A 187 -0.16 17.51 0.41
N TRP A 188 -0.35 17.35 -0.90
CA TRP A 188 -1.65 17.09 -1.49
C TRP A 188 -2.20 15.72 -1.09
N LEU A 189 -1.39 14.65 -1.18
CA LEU A 189 -1.84 13.31 -0.74
C LEU A 189 -2.13 13.26 0.76
N ALA A 190 -1.31 13.90 1.60
CA ALA A 190 -1.50 13.92 3.05
C ALA A 190 -2.79 14.63 3.49
N ARG A 191 -3.29 15.59 2.70
CA ARG A 191 -4.61 16.22 2.92
C ARG A 191 -5.78 15.29 2.61
N SER A 192 -5.53 14.20 1.90
CA SER A 192 -6.56 13.26 1.45
C SER A 192 -6.83 12.13 2.45
N GLY A 193 -6.17 12.12 3.61
CA GLY A 193 -6.36 11.14 4.68
C GLY A 193 -5.07 10.44 5.09
N MET A 194 -5.13 9.12 5.23
CA MET A 194 -3.96 8.32 5.61
C MET A 194 -3.16 7.91 4.37
N VAL A 195 -1.85 8.12 4.42
CA VAL A 195 -0.94 7.87 3.31
C VAL A 195 0.05 6.79 3.67
N ILE A 196 0.15 5.76 2.84
CA ILE A 196 1.26 4.82 2.86
C ILE A 196 2.33 5.31 1.89
N ARG A 197 3.55 5.48 2.40
CA ARG A 197 4.75 5.80 1.62
C ARG A 197 5.58 4.54 1.46
N TYR A 198 5.99 4.25 0.24
CA TYR A 198 6.86 3.13 -0.07
C TYR A 198 8.18 3.68 -0.61
N SER A 199 9.28 3.23 -0.01
CA SER A 199 10.62 3.56 -0.43
C SER A 199 11.38 2.27 -0.72
N PRO A 200 11.95 2.10 -1.92
CA PRO A 200 12.87 1.00 -2.17
C PRO A 200 14.04 1.14 -1.21
N ARG A 201 14.51 0.00 -0.69
CA ARG A 201 15.73 -0.01 0.11
C ARG A 201 16.91 0.39 -0.80
N PRO A 202 17.80 1.29 -0.35
CA PRO A 202 18.99 1.66 -1.10
C PRO A 202 19.95 0.48 -1.30
#